data_AF-A0A7S0RRV5-F1
#
_entry.id   AF-A0A7S0RRV5-F1
#
_cell.length_a   1.000
_cell.length_b   1.000
_cell.length_c   1.000
_cell.angle_alpha   90.00
_cell.angle_beta   90.00
_cell.angle_gamma   90.00
#
_symmetry.space_group_name_H-M   'P 1'
#
loop_
_entity.id
_entity.type
_entity.pdbx_description
1 polymer ?
#
loop_
_entity_poly.entity_id
_entity_poly.type
_entity_poly.pdbx_seq_one_letter_code
_entity_poly.pdbx_strand_id
1 'polypeptide(L)'
;NTKLNAAAYHASDSEGEEDDFSDTEDFEGEVEISEEDAALIERFMNPNAQEPRTLSDLIMERIREAESSGKGVSADAMEGEEAIAPVPGVDEKVQEVYTEVGKLLTRYRGGKVPKAFKIIPSLNNWEEVLYITAPDQWTPHAMYQ
;
A
#
# COMPACT_ATOMS: atom_id res chain seq x y z
N ASN A 1 -23.32 -53.30 12.12
CA ASN A 1 -23.27 -53.87 10.76
C ASN A 1 -24.13 -53.07 9.82
N THR A 2 -23.57 -52.78 8.63
CA THR A 2 -24.26 -52.38 7.39
C THR A 2 -24.83 -50.94 7.37
N LYS A 3 -24.54 -50.04 6.43
CA LYS A 3 -23.97 -50.15 5.07
C LYS A 3 -23.14 -48.90 4.74
N LEU A 4 -21.94 -49.15 4.22
CA LEU A 4 -21.23 -48.26 3.31
C LEU A 4 -22.16 -47.94 2.14
N ASN A 5 -22.37 -46.67 1.82
CA ASN A 5 -22.83 -46.27 0.50
C ASN A 5 -21.77 -45.35 -0.09
N ALA A 6 -20.81 -45.99 -0.73
CA ALA A 6 -19.85 -45.35 -1.62
C ALA A 6 -20.65 -44.85 -2.84
N ALA A 7 -21.00 -43.57 -2.82
CA ALA A 7 -21.37 -42.88 -4.05
C ALA A 7 -20.10 -42.71 -4.87
N ALA A 8 -19.93 -43.61 -5.82
CA ALA A 8 -18.95 -43.53 -6.89
C ALA A 8 -19.22 -42.24 -7.68
N TYR A 9 -18.52 -41.17 -7.30
CA TYR A 9 -18.26 -40.07 -8.22
C TYR A 9 -17.27 -40.61 -9.24
N HIS A 10 -17.76 -40.88 -10.44
CA HIS A 10 -16.97 -41.03 -11.64
C HIS A 10 -16.27 -39.70 -11.91
N ALA A 11 -15.13 -39.48 -11.26
CA ALA A 11 -14.13 -38.56 -11.76
C ALA A 11 -13.46 -39.29 -12.93
N SER A 12 -13.95 -39.05 -14.14
CA SER A 12 -13.16 -39.24 -15.35
C SER A 12 -12.10 -38.15 -15.31
N ASP A 13 -11.06 -38.37 -14.51
CA ASP A 13 -9.90 -37.50 -14.48
C ASP A 13 -9.13 -37.78 -15.77
N SER A 14 -9.19 -36.79 -16.64
CA SER A 14 -8.54 -36.76 -17.94
C SER A 14 -7.05 -36.98 -17.72
N GLU A 15 -6.52 -38.10 -18.21
CA GLU A 15 -5.07 -38.31 -18.27
C GLU A 15 -4.49 -37.19 -19.14
N GLY A 16 -4.00 -36.13 -18.49
CA GLY A 16 -3.24 -35.09 -19.13
C GLY A 16 -1.93 -35.71 -19.54
N GLU A 17 -1.69 -35.77 -20.85
CA GLU A 17 -0.37 -36.05 -21.40
C GLU A 17 0.62 -35.06 -20.77
N GLU A 18 1.47 -35.55 -19.89
CA GLU A 18 2.62 -34.81 -19.39
C GLU A 18 3.57 -34.65 -20.58
N ASP A 19 3.45 -33.52 -21.27
CA ASP A 19 4.37 -33.11 -22.32
C ASP A 19 5.75 -32.96 -21.67
N ASP A 20 6.60 -33.95 -21.91
CA ASP A 20 8.00 -34.01 -21.48
C ASP A 20 8.79 -32.89 -22.16
N PHE A 21 8.72 -31.69 -21.57
CA PHE A 21 9.59 -30.56 -21.92
C PHE A 21 11.00 -30.80 -21.38
N SER A 22 11.61 -31.91 -21.79
CA SER A 22 13.04 -32.18 -21.65
C SER A 22 13.76 -31.88 -22.97
N ASP A 23 13.48 -30.71 -23.56
CA ASP A 23 14.37 -30.11 -24.56
C ASP A 23 15.20 -29.02 -23.88
N THR A 24 15.96 -29.42 -22.86
CA THR A 24 17.17 -28.69 -22.52
C THR A 24 18.19 -29.11 -23.55
N GLU A 25 18.16 -28.50 -24.73
CA GLU A 25 19.33 -28.51 -25.59
C GLU A 25 20.46 -27.87 -24.77
N ASP A 26 21.33 -28.71 -24.23
CA ASP A 26 22.57 -28.29 -23.59
C ASP A 26 23.36 -27.60 -24.70
N PHE A 27 23.29 -26.27 -24.72
CA PHE A 27 23.92 -25.46 -25.74
C PHE A 27 25.44 -25.50 -25.46
N GLU A 28 26.11 -26.55 -25.93
CA GLU A 28 27.58 -26.72 -25.90
C GLU A 28 28.26 -25.77 -26.92
N GLY A 29 27.78 -24.53 -27.01
CA GLY A 29 28.34 -23.46 -27.82
C GLY A 29 29.07 -22.48 -26.92
N GLU A 30 30.33 -22.19 -27.24
CA GLU A 30 31.06 -21.09 -26.62
C GLU A 30 30.36 -19.78 -26.99
N VAL A 31 29.70 -19.14 -26.03
CA VAL A 31 29.00 -17.87 -26.26
C VAL A 31 30.05 -16.76 -26.36
N GLU A 32 30.30 -16.28 -27.57
CA GLU A 32 31.16 -15.12 -27.80
C GLU A 32 30.45 -13.85 -27.29
N ILE A 33 30.92 -13.33 -26.15
CA ILE A 33 30.44 -12.07 -25.58
C ILE A 33 31.07 -10.93 -26.38
N SER A 34 30.24 -10.07 -26.97
CA SER A 34 30.74 -8.88 -27.65
C SER A 34 31.34 -7.89 -26.66
N GLU A 35 32.23 -7.01 -27.13
CA GLU A 35 32.84 -5.98 -26.28
C GLU A 35 31.79 -5.03 -25.65
N GLU A 36 30.70 -4.77 -26.38
CA GLU A 36 29.57 -3.98 -25.88
C GLU A 36 28.81 -4.71 -24.76
N ASP A 37 28.56 -6.00 -24.94
CA ASP A 37 27.88 -6.83 -23.93
C ASP A 37 28.75 -7.01 -22.68
N ALA A 38 30.05 -7.19 -22.84
CA ALA A 38 31.00 -7.27 -21.73
C ALA A 38 31.00 -5.97 -20.90
N ALA A 39 30.94 -4.80 -21.57
CA ALA A 39 30.84 -3.51 -20.90
C ALA A 39 29.51 -3.31 -20.16
N LEU A 40 28.40 -3.87 -20.68
CA LEU A 40 27.11 -3.86 -20.00
C LEU A 40 27.12 -4.74 -18.75
N ILE A 41 27.71 -5.93 -18.84
CA ILE A 41 27.88 -6.86 -17.71
C ILE A 41 28.74 -6.20 -16.63
N GLU A 42 29.85 -5.56 -17.02
CA GLU A 42 30.75 -4.87 -16.08
C GLU A 42 30.06 -3.70 -15.37
N ARG A 43 29.23 -2.92 -16.08
CA ARG A 43 28.44 -1.82 -15.46
C ARG A 43 27.35 -2.34 -14.52
N PHE A 44 26.79 -3.51 -14.80
CA PHE A 44 25.75 -4.13 -13.98
C PHE A 44 26.33 -4.80 -12.72
N MET A 45 27.54 -5.37 -12.83
CA MET A 45 28.29 -5.88 -11.69
C MET A 45 28.80 -4.72 -10.84
N ASN A 46 28.09 -4.38 -9.77
CA ASN A 46 28.57 -3.37 -8.83
C ASN A 46 29.77 -3.92 -8.03
N PRO A 47 31.02 -3.47 -8.27
CA PRO A 47 32.19 -3.96 -7.54
C PRO A 47 32.21 -3.49 -6.07
N ASN A 48 31.38 -2.50 -5.75
CA ASN A 48 31.13 -1.99 -4.40
C ASN A 48 29.73 -2.36 -3.92
N ALA A 49 29.21 -3.52 -4.34
CA ALA A 49 27.99 -4.06 -3.76
C ALA A 49 28.22 -4.19 -2.25
N GLN A 50 27.62 -3.26 -1.49
CA GLN A 50 27.55 -3.37 -0.05
C GLN A 50 26.94 -4.75 0.26
N GLU A 51 27.40 -5.40 1.32
CA GLU A 51 26.84 -6.69 1.75
C GLU A 51 25.30 -6.60 1.72
N PRO A 52 24.61 -7.60 1.15
CA PRO A 52 23.16 -7.57 1.03
C PRO A 52 22.57 -7.45 2.43
N ARG A 53 22.18 -6.22 2.80
CA ARG A 53 21.57 -5.96 4.08
C ARG A 53 20.20 -6.61 4.08
N THR A 54 19.93 -7.41 5.11
CA THR A 54 18.61 -8.03 5.20
C THR A 54 17.56 -6.97 5.49
N LEU A 55 16.32 -7.22 5.08
CA LEU A 55 15.21 -6.31 5.39
C LEU A 55 15.09 -6.07 6.90
N SER A 56 15.39 -7.09 7.72
CA SER A 56 15.42 -6.99 9.17
C SER A 56 16.45 -5.97 9.65
N ASP A 57 17.65 -5.93 9.06
CA ASP A 57 18.70 -4.99 9.42
C ASP A 57 18.32 -3.56 9.07
N LEU A 58 17.70 -3.35 7.90
CA LEU A 58 17.21 -2.05 7.45
C LEU A 58 16.08 -1.53 8.35
N ILE A 59 15.16 -2.40 8.76
CA ILE A 59 14.06 -2.03 9.67
C ILE A 59 14.63 -1.65 11.04
N MET A 60 15.55 -2.44 11.59
CA MET A 60 16.15 -2.16 12.90
C MET A 60 17.00 -0.89 12.91
N GLU A 61 17.75 -0.63 11.82
CA GLU A 61 18.48 0.62 11.63
C GLU A 61 17.52 1.81 11.60
N ARG A 62 16.42 1.72 10.84
CA ARG A 62 15.42 2.79 10.79
C ARG A 62 14.67 3.03 12.09
N ILE A 63 14.39 2.00 12.87
CA ILE A 63 13.80 2.18 14.21
C ILE A 63 14.79 2.92 15.12
N ARG A 64 16.08 2.54 15.11
CA ARG A 64 17.10 3.16 15.96
C ARG A 64 17.37 4.63 15.59
N GLU A 65 17.36 4.94 14.29
CA GLU A 65 17.42 6.32 13.78
C GLU A 65 16.21 7.16 14.23
N ALA A 66 15.00 6.59 14.17
CA ALA A 66 13.77 7.25 14.62
C ALA A 66 13.76 7.51 16.14
N GLU A 67 14.19 6.53 16.95
CA GLU A 67 14.27 6.66 18.41
C GLU A 67 15.31 7.71 18.85
N SER A 68 16.49 7.73 18.21
CA SER A 68 17.55 8.70 18.54
C SER A 68 17.25 10.12 18.09
N SER A 69 16.43 10.29 17.04
CA SER A 69 16.00 11.60 16.55
C SER A 69 14.76 12.15 17.29
N GLY A 70 14.20 11.42 18.26
CA GLY A 70 13.01 11.82 19.01
C GLY A 70 11.71 11.86 18.18
N LYS A 71 11.79 11.56 16.88
CA LYS A 71 10.65 11.25 16.02
C LYS A 71 10.32 9.78 16.23
N GLY A 72 9.56 9.50 17.29
CA GLY A 72 8.95 8.18 17.45
C GLY A 72 8.29 7.75 16.15
N VAL A 73 8.36 6.45 15.82
CA VAL A 73 7.68 5.86 14.65
C VAL A 73 6.17 5.85 14.94
N SER A 74 5.56 7.02 14.95
CA SER A 74 4.15 7.18 14.71
C SER A 74 3.98 7.23 13.19
N ALA A 75 3.07 6.43 12.66
CA ALA A 75 2.58 6.48 11.28
C ALA A 75 1.87 7.81 10.94
N ASP A 76 2.17 8.86 11.70
CA ASP A 76 1.53 10.16 11.81
C ASP A 76 2.46 11.27 11.26
N ALA A 77 3.75 10.95 11.03
CA ALA A 77 4.76 11.91 10.58
C ALA A 77 4.73 12.24 9.08
N MET A 78 3.60 12.02 8.39
CA MET A 78 3.37 12.50 7.02
C MET A 78 2.49 13.76 6.97
N GLU A 79 1.98 14.24 8.10
CA GLU A 79 1.20 15.48 8.12
C GLU A 79 2.15 16.68 8.28
N GLY A 80 2.42 17.35 7.17
CA GLY A 80 2.68 18.78 7.24
C GLY A 80 1.44 19.43 7.84
N GLU A 81 1.48 19.77 9.12
CA GLU A 81 0.49 20.62 9.78
C GLU A 81 0.53 22.03 9.16
N GLU A 82 0.07 22.16 7.92
CA GLU A 82 -0.41 23.44 7.44
C GLU A 82 -1.72 23.70 8.20
N ALA A 83 -1.61 24.45 9.30
CA ALA A 83 -2.77 24.95 10.01
C ALA A 83 -3.67 25.68 9.01
N ILE A 84 -4.80 25.03 8.67
CA ILE A 84 -5.78 25.57 7.74
C ILE A 84 -6.21 26.93 8.29
N ALA A 85 -5.99 27.99 7.52
CA ALA A 85 -6.37 29.34 7.91
C ALA A 85 -7.86 29.36 8.32
N PRO A 86 -8.27 30.17 9.32
CA PRO A 86 -9.65 30.24 9.77
C PRO A 86 -10.59 30.53 8.58
N VAL A 87 -11.56 29.66 8.35
CA VAL A 87 -12.53 29.84 7.26
C VAL A 87 -13.56 30.89 7.69
N PRO A 88 -13.73 32.00 6.94
CA PRO A 88 -14.67 33.05 7.32
C PRO A 88 -16.10 32.50 7.44
N GLY A 89 -16.78 32.79 8.55
CA GLY A 89 -18.17 32.39 8.76
C GLY A 89 -18.37 30.96 9.31
N VAL A 90 -17.29 30.23 9.60
CA VAL A 90 -17.34 28.96 10.33
C VAL A 90 -16.88 29.19 11.77
N ASP A 91 -17.59 28.63 12.75
CA ASP A 91 -17.19 28.65 14.15
C ASP A 91 -15.88 27.86 14.33
N GLU A 92 -14.95 28.39 15.14
CA GLU A 92 -13.67 27.76 15.46
C GLU A 92 -13.86 26.31 15.93
N LYS A 93 -14.89 26.04 16.73
CA LYS A 93 -15.13 24.67 17.21
C LYS A 93 -15.57 23.73 16.10
N VAL A 94 -16.34 24.25 15.15
CA VAL A 94 -16.78 23.50 13.97
C VAL A 94 -15.57 23.19 13.09
N GLN A 95 -14.70 24.18 12.87
CA GLN A 95 -13.46 23.98 12.12
C GLN A 95 -12.61 22.88 12.73
N GLU A 96 -12.36 22.91 14.04
CA GLU A 96 -11.57 21.91 14.76
C GLU A 96 -12.12 20.48 14.56
N VAL A 97 -13.44 20.32 14.70
CA VAL A 97 -14.11 19.01 14.53
C VAL A 97 -14.00 18.51 13.10
N TYR A 98 -14.21 19.37 12.10
CA TYR A 98 -14.18 18.94 10.71
C TYR A 98 -12.76 18.73 10.17
N THR A 99 -11.76 19.43 10.71
CA THR A 99 -10.35 19.12 10.45
C THR A 99 -10.02 17.70 10.90
N GLU A 100 -10.44 17.30 12.10
CA GLU A 100 -10.23 15.93 12.61
C GLU A 100 -11.03 14.88 11.82
N VAL A 101 -12.21 15.23 11.30
CA VAL A 101 -12.96 14.38 10.36
C VAL A 101 -12.17 14.20 9.06
N GLY A 102 -11.58 15.26 8.51
CA GLY A 102 -10.71 15.20 7.33
C GLY A 102 -9.54 14.23 7.52
N LYS A 103 -8.79 14.38 8.64
CA LYS A 103 -7.70 13.45 9.02
C LYS A 103 -8.15 12.00 9.19
N LEU A 104 -9.39 11.76 9.56
CA LEU A 104 -9.95 10.40 9.61
C LEU A 104 -10.18 9.84 8.20
N LEU A 105 -10.65 10.67 7.28
CA LEU A 105 -10.98 10.29 5.89
C LEU A 105 -9.73 9.99 5.04
N THR A 106 -8.56 10.55 5.37
CA THR A 106 -7.28 10.22 4.69
C THR A 106 -6.81 8.79 4.92
N ARG A 107 -7.26 8.13 6.00
CA ARG A 107 -6.91 6.75 6.37
C ARG A 107 -8.11 5.80 6.44
N TYR A 108 -9.29 6.27 6.03
CA TYR A 108 -10.52 5.48 6.09
C TYR A 108 -10.47 4.31 5.09
N ARG A 109 -10.76 3.10 5.57
CA ARG A 109 -10.81 1.87 4.74
C ARG A 109 -12.17 1.18 4.75
N GLY A 110 -13.09 1.60 5.61
CA GLY A 110 -14.40 0.99 5.77
C GLY A 110 -14.91 1.07 7.20
N GLY A 111 -16.19 0.72 7.40
CA GLY A 111 -16.87 0.78 8.69
C GLY A 111 -17.82 1.97 8.81
N LYS A 112 -18.15 2.37 10.04
CA LYS A 112 -19.12 3.45 10.26
C LYS A 112 -18.49 4.81 9.97
N VAL A 113 -19.05 5.53 9.01
CA VAL A 113 -18.71 6.94 8.73
C VAL A 113 -19.16 7.84 9.90
N PRO A 114 -18.34 8.81 10.34
CA PRO A 114 -18.69 9.73 11.42
C PRO A 114 -20.03 10.44 11.20
N LYS A 115 -20.83 10.59 12.26
CA LYS A 115 -22.12 11.30 12.17
C LYS A 115 -21.95 12.76 11.72
N ALA A 116 -20.86 13.41 12.12
CA ALA A 116 -20.51 14.76 11.71
C ALA A 116 -20.42 14.87 10.18
N PHE A 117 -19.76 13.92 9.51
CA PHE A 117 -19.68 13.90 8.05
C PHE A 117 -21.06 13.77 7.39
N LYS A 118 -21.91 12.90 7.93
CA LYS A 118 -23.25 12.62 7.36
C LYS A 118 -24.22 13.81 7.43
N ILE A 119 -23.99 14.77 8.33
CA ILE A 119 -24.87 15.94 8.46
C ILE A 119 -24.44 17.11 7.56
N ILE A 120 -23.25 17.06 6.96
CA ILE A 120 -22.73 18.12 6.08
C ILE A 120 -23.75 18.54 5.01
N PRO A 121 -24.42 17.61 4.27
CA PRO A 121 -25.38 17.99 3.23
C PRO A 121 -26.60 18.78 3.73
N SER A 122 -26.87 18.77 5.03
CA SER A 122 -28.00 19.47 5.65
C SER A 122 -27.61 20.84 6.22
N LEU A 123 -26.33 21.23 6.16
CA LEU A 123 -25.83 22.50 6.67
C LEU A 123 -26.05 23.61 5.64
N ASN A 124 -26.28 24.85 6.10
CA ASN A 124 -26.40 26.00 5.19
C ASN A 124 -25.06 26.36 4.55
N ASN A 125 -23.97 26.22 5.30
CA ASN A 125 -22.57 26.47 4.91
C ASN A 125 -21.83 25.15 4.60
N TRP A 126 -22.50 24.23 3.90
CA TRP A 126 -21.97 22.89 3.65
C TRP A 126 -20.70 22.91 2.79
N GLU A 127 -20.55 23.89 1.90
CA GLU A 127 -19.39 24.01 1.01
C GLU A 127 -18.12 24.34 1.81
N GLU A 128 -18.20 25.32 2.71
CA GLU A 128 -17.10 25.71 3.59
C GLU A 128 -16.71 24.57 4.54
N VAL A 129 -17.71 23.89 5.11
CA VAL A 129 -17.49 22.75 6.01
C VAL A 129 -16.85 21.57 5.27
N LEU A 130 -17.29 21.29 4.04
CA LEU A 130 -16.70 20.25 3.21
C LEU A 130 -15.26 20.60 2.83
N TYR A 131 -14.97 21.85 2.51
CA TYR A 131 -13.61 22.28 2.18
C TYR A 131 -12.61 22.03 3.32
N ILE A 132 -13.02 22.28 4.57
CA ILE A 132 -12.19 22.04 5.77
C ILE A 132 -11.75 20.56 5.88
N THR A 133 -12.56 19.63 5.35
CA THR A 133 -12.25 18.20 5.42
C THR A 133 -11.24 17.72 4.36
N ALA A 134 -10.70 18.61 3.52
CA ALA A 134 -9.69 18.33 2.48
C ALA A 134 -10.06 17.14 1.56
N PRO A 135 -11.13 17.26 0.74
CA PRO A 135 -11.67 16.16 -0.06
C PRO A 135 -10.69 15.58 -1.09
N ASP A 136 -9.70 16.35 -1.52
CA ASP A 136 -8.62 15.91 -2.40
C ASP A 136 -7.68 14.89 -1.74
N GLN A 137 -7.62 14.86 -0.42
CA GLN A 137 -6.77 13.95 0.37
C GLN A 137 -7.50 12.69 0.84
N TRP A 138 -8.77 12.52 0.49
CA TRP A 138 -9.56 11.36 0.94
C TRP A 138 -9.13 10.07 0.28
N THR A 139 -9.28 8.95 1.00
CA THR A 139 -9.11 7.64 0.37
C THR A 139 -10.22 7.38 -0.66
N PRO A 140 -9.97 6.52 -1.66
CA PRO A 140 -11.02 6.06 -2.57
C PRO A 140 -12.21 5.41 -1.85
N HIS A 141 -11.98 4.81 -0.69
CA HIS A 141 -13.05 4.22 0.13
C HIS A 141 -13.92 5.30 0.77
N ALA A 142 -13.33 6.41 1.23
CA ALA A 142 -14.06 7.55 1.78
C ALA A 142 -14.88 8.26 0.70
N MET A 143 -14.32 8.44 -0.50
CA MET A 143 -15.01 9.06 -1.65
C MET A 143 -16.29 8.31 -2.08
N TYR A 144 -16.37 7.01 -1.81
CA TYR A 144 -17.53 6.18 -2.19
C TYR A 144 -18.68 6.19 -1.17
N GLN A 145 -18.42 6.53 0.10
CA GLN A 145 -19.42 6.45 1.18
C GLN A 145 -20.46 7.56 1.11
#